data_AF-A0A6P8IJT5-F1
#
_entry.id   AF-A0A6P8IJT5-F1
#
_cell.length_a   1.000
_cell.length_b   1.000
_cell.length_c   1.000
_cell.angle_alpha   90.00
_cell.angle_beta   90.00
_cell.angle_gamma   90.00
#
_symmetry.space_group_name_H-M   'P 1'
#
loop_
_entity.id
_entity.type
_entity.pdbx_description
1 polymer ?
#
loop_
_entity_poly.entity_id
_entity_poly.type
_entity_poly.pdbx_seq_one_letter_code
_entity_poly.pdbx_strand_id
1 'polypeptide(L)'
;MADEVEALEVPAKCLTQMADIVENILSFAPGRSLESAASVCMLWREIIQRIRKTRRDCVTLTVGKLNSHKPCFDFSYSLTNVATEPQAALLFTHISSASAPIPPYMKDFSKYLRINQASLPRRCVLVGCGTLGIYHLGKNSPIFFSGNNLLSKEDANNQHAMVLFPRALGVQVCSFHVPLRNKYKSISGIDSFLPVMEEPVKLVLVLAHPLSLGKLTNFAVNVKKKYGGKTVIAGCYSDCVLFHQSTASFREIVGLVFAGDLVSASIVINSSRENEILENLHKNLVRLKSTQIQNTMALMFRPPTHQHVDGNMQCRAFQHHFPGVPVVVVDGSAVYGCDTVELERSASQAGGRDFLHTQSTILCMFSLSTTRS
;
A
#
# COMPACT_ATOMS: atom_id res chain seq x y z
N MET A 1 -21.58 -44.86 48.67
CA MET A 1 -21.55 -43.43 48.32
C MET A 1 -20.65 -43.28 47.11
N ALA A 2 -21.25 -43.37 45.93
CA ALA A 2 -20.59 -43.12 44.67
C ALA A 2 -20.98 -41.69 44.27
N ASP A 3 -20.01 -40.78 44.32
CA ASP A 3 -20.16 -39.45 43.74
C ASP A 3 -19.88 -39.58 42.23
N GLU A 4 -20.94 -39.77 41.46
CA GLU A 4 -20.92 -39.50 40.02
C GLU A 4 -20.83 -37.99 39.82
N VAL A 5 -19.66 -37.54 39.40
CA VAL A 5 -19.47 -36.19 38.86
C VAL A 5 -20.20 -36.16 37.52
N GLU A 6 -21.44 -35.68 37.53
CA GLU A 6 -22.20 -35.29 36.35
C GLU A 6 -21.40 -34.22 35.60
N ALA A 7 -20.65 -34.65 34.59
CA ALA A 7 -20.10 -33.76 33.59
C ALA A 7 -21.29 -33.11 32.88
N LEU A 8 -21.56 -31.83 33.18
CA LEU A 8 -22.54 -31.01 32.47
C LEU A 8 -22.25 -31.05 30.97
N GLU A 9 -22.92 -31.95 30.26
CA GLU A 9 -23.00 -31.94 28.80
C GLU A 9 -23.76 -30.67 28.40
N VAL A 10 -23.01 -29.60 28.13
CA VAL A 10 -23.58 -28.43 27.48
C VAL A 10 -24.16 -28.92 26.16
N PRO A 11 -25.48 -28.80 25.91
CA PRO A 11 -26.08 -29.35 24.71
C PRO A 11 -25.41 -28.72 23.49
N ALA A 12 -24.97 -29.54 22.52
CA ALA A 12 -24.32 -29.05 21.30
C ALA A 12 -25.10 -27.91 20.63
N LYS A 13 -26.43 -27.94 20.74
CA LYS A 13 -27.35 -26.89 20.26
C LYS A 13 -27.13 -25.51 20.90
N CYS A 14 -26.77 -25.45 22.18
CA CYS A 14 -26.45 -24.21 22.88
C CYS A 14 -25.14 -23.61 22.36
N LEU A 15 -24.13 -24.45 22.07
CA LEU A 15 -22.84 -24.00 21.53
C LEU A 15 -23.00 -23.46 20.11
N THR A 16 -23.82 -24.07 19.27
CA THR A 16 -24.10 -23.57 17.92
C THR A 16 -24.83 -22.22 17.96
N GLN A 17 -25.85 -22.07 18.81
CA GLN A 17 -26.56 -20.80 18.99
C GLN A 17 -25.63 -19.69 19.49
N MET A 18 -24.73 -19.99 20.43
CA MET A 18 -23.72 -19.03 20.89
C MET A 18 -22.77 -18.62 19.77
N ALA A 19 -22.34 -19.57 18.92
CA ALA A 19 -21.48 -19.26 17.79
C ALA A 19 -22.14 -18.30 16.79
N ASP A 20 -23.42 -18.52 16.47
CA ASP A 20 -24.18 -17.66 15.55
C ASP A 20 -24.38 -16.25 16.13
N ILE A 21 -24.70 -16.14 17.43
CA ILE A 21 -24.84 -14.84 18.12
C ILE A 21 -23.51 -14.10 18.11
N VAL A 22 -22.40 -14.77 18.44
CA VAL A 22 -21.06 -14.18 18.46
C VAL A 22 -20.65 -13.73 17.06
N GLU A 23 -20.90 -14.54 16.03
CA GLU A 23 -20.62 -14.18 14.63
C GLU A 23 -21.41 -12.95 14.21
N ASN A 24 -22.71 -12.88 14.52
CA ASN A 24 -23.54 -11.72 14.25
C ASN A 24 -23.01 -10.46 14.94
N ILE A 25 -22.67 -10.52 16.22
CA ILE A 25 -22.11 -9.37 16.96
C ILE A 25 -20.76 -8.93 16.34
N LEU A 26 -19.84 -9.87 16.12
CA LEU A 26 -18.51 -9.59 15.59
C LEU A 26 -18.57 -9.14 14.12
N SER A 27 -19.62 -9.49 13.37
CA SER A 27 -19.86 -9.02 12.00
C SER A 27 -20.11 -7.52 11.89
N PHE A 28 -20.34 -6.81 13.00
CA PHE A 28 -20.39 -5.35 13.06
C PHE A 28 -19.16 -4.71 13.71
N ALA A 29 -18.27 -5.50 14.32
CA ALA A 29 -17.07 -4.97 14.97
C ALA A 29 -16.11 -4.35 13.94
N PRO A 30 -15.45 -3.21 14.24
CA PRO A 30 -14.48 -2.62 13.33
C PRO A 30 -13.27 -3.53 13.14
N GLY A 31 -12.63 -3.46 11.98
CA GLY A 31 -11.51 -4.30 11.59
C GLY A 31 -10.37 -4.30 12.61
N ARG A 32 -10.10 -3.13 13.23
CA ARG A 32 -9.07 -2.99 14.26
C ARG A 32 -9.29 -3.84 15.51
N SER A 33 -10.55 -4.16 15.82
CA SER A 33 -10.92 -4.94 17.01
C SER A 33 -10.89 -6.45 16.77
N LEU A 34 -10.84 -6.89 15.51
CA LEU A 34 -10.88 -8.31 15.16
C LEU A 34 -9.64 -9.07 15.66
N GLU A 35 -8.47 -8.42 15.71
CA GLU A 35 -7.25 -9.04 16.25
C GLU A 35 -7.40 -9.38 17.73
N SER A 36 -7.87 -8.42 18.54
CA SER A 36 -8.11 -8.62 19.97
C SER A 36 -9.24 -9.62 20.22
N ALA A 37 -10.29 -9.59 19.41
CA ALA A 37 -11.37 -10.58 19.49
C ALA A 37 -10.87 -12.00 19.19
N ALA A 38 -9.98 -12.16 18.20
CA ALA A 38 -9.41 -13.46 17.84
C ALA A 38 -8.50 -14.08 18.93
N SER A 39 -8.06 -13.29 19.91
CA SER A 39 -7.25 -13.77 21.03
C SER A 39 -8.06 -14.18 22.27
N VAL A 40 -9.39 -14.04 22.25
CA VAL A 40 -10.25 -14.35 23.41
C VAL A 40 -10.32 -15.86 23.66
N CYS A 41 -10.74 -16.63 22.66
CA CYS A 41 -10.81 -18.08 22.71
C CYS A 41 -10.80 -18.71 21.31
N MET A 42 -10.73 -20.03 21.24
CA MET A 42 -10.71 -20.80 19.98
C MET A 42 -11.93 -20.52 19.09
N LEU A 43 -13.14 -20.52 19.67
CA LEU A 43 -14.38 -20.27 18.93
C LEU A 43 -14.38 -18.88 18.27
N TRP A 44 -14.00 -17.85 19.02
CA TRP A 44 -13.92 -16.48 18.49
C TRP A 44 -12.87 -16.39 17.38
N ARG A 45 -11.73 -17.07 17.53
CA ARG A 45 -10.69 -17.11 16.50
C ARG A 45 -11.20 -17.71 15.19
N GLU A 46 -11.96 -18.80 15.25
CA GLU A 46 -12.56 -19.43 14.07
C GLU A 46 -13.66 -18.58 13.43
N ILE A 47 -14.54 -17.96 14.24
CA ILE A 47 -15.54 -16.99 13.77
C ILE A 47 -14.87 -15.79 13.09
N ILE A 48 -13.84 -15.21 13.70
CA ILE A 48 -13.10 -14.08 13.12
C ILE A 48 -12.43 -14.49 11.80
N GLN A 49 -11.91 -15.71 11.70
CA GLN A 49 -11.40 -16.21 10.43
C GLN A 49 -12.49 -16.25 9.36
N ARG A 50 -13.72 -16.69 9.69
CA ARG A 50 -14.87 -16.63 8.77
C ARG A 50 -15.23 -15.18 8.41
N ILE A 51 -15.31 -14.27 9.37
CA ILE A 51 -15.56 -12.85 9.14
C ILE A 51 -14.51 -12.23 8.23
N ARG A 52 -13.21 -12.51 8.44
CA ARG A 52 -12.13 -12.06 7.54
C ARG A 52 -12.31 -12.58 6.12
N LYS A 53 -12.85 -13.80 5.96
CA LYS A 53 -13.20 -14.37 4.64
C LYS A 53 -14.42 -13.70 4.01
N THR A 54 -15.40 -13.28 4.81
CA THR A 54 -16.60 -12.57 4.33
C THR A 54 -16.31 -11.11 3.98
N ARG A 55 -15.50 -10.43 4.81
CA ARG A 55 -15.07 -9.04 4.64
C ARG A 55 -13.82 -8.91 3.76
N ARG A 56 -13.65 -9.78 2.77
CA ARG A 56 -12.53 -9.74 1.81
C ARG A 56 -12.65 -8.58 0.82
N ASP A 57 -13.17 -7.44 1.24
CA ASP A 57 -13.18 -6.25 0.41
C ASP A 57 -11.75 -5.88 0.00
N CYS A 58 -11.64 -5.32 -1.20
CA CYS A 58 -10.41 -4.74 -1.72
C CYS A 58 -9.75 -3.81 -0.70
N VAL A 59 -8.44 -3.59 -0.90
CA VAL A 59 -7.65 -2.56 -0.19
C VAL A 59 -8.47 -1.32 0.11
N THR A 60 -8.52 -0.92 1.38
CA THR A 60 -9.31 0.24 1.80
C THR A 60 -8.47 1.50 1.64
N LEU A 61 -9.03 2.50 0.97
CA LEU A 61 -8.42 3.81 0.85
C LEU A 61 -9.12 4.78 1.79
N THR A 62 -8.33 5.43 2.64
CA THR A 62 -8.79 6.47 3.55
C THR A 62 -8.13 7.79 3.20
N VAL A 63 -8.90 8.86 3.16
CA VAL A 63 -8.44 10.18 2.73
C VAL A 63 -8.75 11.20 3.82
N GLY A 64 -7.79 12.09 4.07
CA GLY A 64 -7.96 13.26 4.91
C GLY A 64 -7.59 14.52 4.16
N LYS A 65 -8.35 15.60 4.36
CA LYS A 65 -7.99 16.95 3.91
C LYS A 65 -7.68 17.80 5.12
N LEU A 66 -6.54 18.49 5.09
CA LEU A 66 -6.13 19.39 6.16
C LEU A 66 -6.37 20.84 5.74
N ASN A 67 -7.18 21.56 6.53
CA ASN A 67 -7.38 23.00 6.35
C ASN A 67 -6.30 23.84 7.06
N SER A 68 -5.24 23.21 7.59
CA SER A 68 -4.22 23.84 8.43
C SER A 68 -2.81 23.35 8.07
N HIS A 69 -1.77 24.11 8.43
CA HIS A 69 -0.34 23.78 8.22
C HIS A 69 0.18 22.56 9.01
N LYS A 70 -0.69 21.64 9.46
CA LYS A 70 -0.23 20.45 10.18
C LYS A 70 0.52 19.53 9.21
N PRO A 71 1.63 18.94 9.64
CA PRO A 71 2.47 18.16 8.76
C PRO A 71 1.88 16.78 8.44
N CYS A 72 0.90 16.27 9.21
CA CYS A 72 0.30 14.95 9.01
C CYS A 72 -1.15 14.91 9.48
N PHE A 73 -1.97 14.09 8.82
CA PHE A 73 -3.40 13.90 9.14
C PHE A 73 -3.60 12.84 10.22
N ASP A 74 -4.58 13.08 11.10
CA ASP A 74 -5.05 12.11 12.10
C ASP A 74 -6.18 11.28 11.50
N PHE A 75 -5.89 10.02 11.17
CA PHE A 75 -6.82 9.08 10.57
C PHE A 75 -7.65 8.31 11.60
N SER A 76 -7.51 8.57 12.91
CA SER A 76 -8.15 7.80 13.98
C SER A 76 -9.65 7.60 13.77
N TYR A 77 -10.38 8.69 13.46
CA TYR A 77 -11.82 8.64 13.19
C TYR A 77 -12.14 7.84 11.91
N SER A 78 -11.36 8.00 10.86
CA SER A 78 -11.61 7.26 9.62
C SER A 78 -11.34 5.76 9.80
N LEU A 79 -10.36 5.39 10.63
CA LEU A 79 -9.98 4.01 10.94
C LEU A 79 -11.01 3.28 11.80
N THR A 80 -11.89 3.98 12.54
CA THR A 80 -12.96 3.30 13.30
C THR A 80 -14.02 2.69 12.39
N ASN A 81 -14.17 3.19 11.16
CA ASN A 81 -15.19 2.74 10.21
C ASN A 81 -14.67 1.71 9.20
N VAL A 82 -13.42 1.29 9.32
CA VAL A 82 -12.83 0.29 8.44
C VAL A 82 -13.31 -1.10 8.87
N ALA A 83 -14.10 -1.75 8.00
CA ALA A 83 -14.63 -3.08 8.27
C ALA A 83 -13.56 -4.19 8.18
N THR A 84 -12.60 -4.05 7.29
CA THR A 84 -11.53 -5.04 7.09
C THR A 84 -10.43 -4.88 8.14
N GLU A 85 -9.82 -5.97 8.60
CA GLU A 85 -8.66 -5.89 9.50
C GLU A 85 -7.40 -5.61 8.69
N PRO A 86 -6.74 -4.44 8.81
CA PRO A 86 -5.53 -4.18 8.06
C PRO A 86 -4.32 -4.90 8.67
N GLN A 87 -3.51 -5.54 7.84
CA GLN A 87 -2.21 -6.11 8.23
C GLN A 87 -1.03 -5.18 7.90
N ALA A 88 -1.24 -4.24 6.97
CA ALA A 88 -0.27 -3.19 6.66
C ALA A 88 -0.99 -1.91 6.22
N ALA A 89 -0.32 -0.78 6.41
CA ALA A 89 -0.79 0.54 6.01
C ALA A 89 0.33 1.29 5.28
N LEU A 90 -0.01 1.90 4.15
CA LEU A 90 0.86 2.76 3.36
C LEU A 90 0.33 4.20 3.42
N LEU A 91 1.06 5.08 4.12
CA LEU A 91 0.67 6.46 4.38
C LEU A 91 1.39 7.42 3.42
N PHE A 92 0.61 8.20 2.69
CA PHE A 92 1.08 9.33 1.90
C PHE A 92 0.58 10.63 2.54
N THR A 93 1.49 11.58 2.67
CA THR A 93 1.20 12.87 3.27
C THR A 93 1.70 13.98 2.38
N HIS A 94 0.81 14.92 2.04
CA HIS A 94 1.18 16.08 1.25
C HIS A 94 2.15 16.98 2.02
N ILE A 95 3.13 17.53 1.30
CA ILE A 95 4.11 18.47 1.82
C ILE A 95 4.19 19.67 0.88
N SER A 96 3.98 20.86 1.43
CA SER A 96 3.89 22.11 0.68
C SER A 96 5.20 22.54 0.01
N SER A 97 6.35 22.07 0.48
CA SER A 97 7.65 22.33 -0.17
C SER A 97 8.72 21.31 0.21
N ALA A 98 9.47 20.82 -0.77
CA ALA A 98 10.68 20.02 -0.58
C ALA A 98 11.85 20.81 0.06
N SER A 99 11.78 22.15 0.05
CA SER A 99 12.82 23.03 0.60
C SER A 99 12.48 23.61 1.99
N ALA A 100 11.29 23.33 2.54
CA ALA A 100 10.93 23.80 3.87
C ALA A 100 11.90 23.23 4.92
N PRO A 101 12.30 23.99 5.96
CA PRO A 101 13.12 23.45 7.02
C PRO A 101 12.36 22.31 7.70
N ILE A 102 12.84 21.09 7.48
CA ILE A 102 12.19 19.85 7.88
C ILE A 102 12.40 19.44 9.37
N PRO A 103 13.52 19.81 10.05
CA PRO A 103 13.69 19.51 11.48
C PRO A 103 12.55 19.95 12.43
N PRO A 104 11.90 21.13 12.29
CA PRO A 104 10.86 21.56 13.22
C PRO A 104 9.61 20.65 13.23
N TYR A 105 9.29 19.98 12.14
CA TYR A 105 8.09 19.13 12.04
C TYR A 105 8.30 17.68 12.46
N MET A 106 9.53 17.25 12.74
CA MET A 106 9.83 15.84 13.06
C MET A 106 9.11 15.33 14.31
N LYS A 107 8.98 16.19 15.33
CA LYS A 107 8.21 15.87 16.55
C LYS A 107 6.73 15.71 16.24
N ASP A 108 6.19 16.55 15.38
CA ASP A 108 4.78 16.50 14.98
C ASP A 108 4.48 15.26 14.14
N PHE A 109 5.34 14.93 13.16
CA PHE A 109 5.24 13.67 12.41
C PHE A 109 5.22 12.48 13.37
N SER A 110 6.18 12.40 14.28
CA SER A 110 6.25 11.31 15.26
C SER A 110 4.98 11.24 16.13
N LYS A 111 4.42 12.38 16.54
CA LYS A 111 3.16 12.44 17.29
C LYS A 111 1.99 11.86 16.48
N TYR A 112 1.78 12.32 15.24
CA TYR A 112 0.67 11.85 14.41
C TYR A 112 0.84 10.39 13.96
N LEU A 113 2.08 9.96 13.69
CA LEU A 113 2.37 8.55 13.40
C LEU A 113 2.01 7.65 14.58
N ARG A 114 2.28 8.07 15.83
CA ARG A 114 1.85 7.31 17.02
C ARG A 114 0.33 7.23 17.15
N ILE A 115 -0.39 8.32 16.90
CA ILE A 115 -1.86 8.34 16.95
C ILE A 115 -2.45 7.40 15.89
N ASN A 116 -1.95 7.48 14.66
CA ASN A 116 -2.36 6.64 13.55
C ASN A 116 -2.01 5.17 13.82
N GLN A 117 -0.79 4.87 14.29
CA GLN A 117 -0.37 3.51 14.65
C GLN A 117 -1.21 2.93 15.79
N ALA A 118 -1.56 3.73 16.81
CA ALA A 118 -2.43 3.30 17.91
C ALA A 118 -3.87 3.01 17.46
N SER A 119 -4.29 3.55 16.31
CA SER A 119 -5.61 3.33 15.73
C SER A 119 -5.67 2.10 14.80
N LEU A 120 -4.52 1.51 14.47
CA LEU A 120 -4.39 0.29 13.67
C LEU A 120 -4.32 -0.96 14.57
N PRO A 121 -4.57 -2.17 14.04
CA PRO A 121 -4.28 -3.43 14.72
C PRO A 121 -2.83 -3.49 15.23
N ARG A 122 -2.59 -4.23 16.32
CA ARG A 122 -1.27 -4.31 16.97
C ARG A 122 -0.19 -4.86 16.04
N ARG A 123 -0.55 -5.82 15.18
CA ARG A 123 0.35 -6.41 14.19
C ARG A 123 0.38 -5.67 12.85
N CYS A 124 -0.34 -4.55 12.72
CA CYS A 124 -0.36 -3.78 11.49
C CYS A 124 0.92 -2.96 11.35
N VAL A 125 1.64 -3.15 10.25
CA VAL A 125 2.84 -2.35 9.95
C VAL A 125 2.46 -1.05 9.22
N LEU A 126 2.96 0.09 9.69
CA LEU A 126 2.78 1.38 9.02
C LEU A 126 4.08 1.77 8.32
N VAL A 127 4.02 2.03 7.02
CA VAL A 127 5.12 2.59 6.22
C VAL A 127 4.56 3.77 5.44
N GLY A 128 5.37 4.76 5.11
CA GLY A 128 4.86 5.87 4.33
C GLY A 128 5.89 6.90 3.96
N CYS A 129 5.42 7.96 3.32
CA CYS A 129 6.27 9.08 2.97
C CYS A 129 5.51 10.39 2.77
N GLY A 130 6.29 11.45 2.74
CA GLY A 130 5.89 12.76 2.25
C GLY A 130 5.97 12.86 0.72
N THR A 131 4.97 13.47 0.09
CA THR A 131 4.90 13.67 -1.37
C THR A 131 4.42 15.09 -1.71
N LEU A 132 4.70 15.56 -2.91
CA LEU A 132 4.31 16.91 -3.36
C LEU A 132 2.86 16.99 -3.85
N GLY A 133 2.32 15.87 -4.31
CA GLY A 133 0.94 15.76 -4.80
C GLY A 133 0.38 14.39 -4.47
N ILE A 134 -0.89 14.37 -4.09
CA ILE A 134 -1.65 13.14 -3.82
C ILE A 134 -3.00 13.31 -4.51
N TYR A 135 -3.35 12.34 -5.35
CA TYR A 135 -4.64 12.24 -6.01
C TYR A 135 -5.17 10.84 -5.80
N HIS A 136 -6.49 10.67 -5.78
CA HIS A 136 -7.05 9.35 -5.55
C HIS A 136 -8.47 9.21 -6.12
N LEU A 137 -8.88 7.97 -6.35
CA LEU A 137 -10.29 7.62 -6.54
C LEU A 137 -10.58 6.31 -5.77
N GLY A 138 -11.62 6.35 -4.93
CA GLY A 138 -12.05 5.21 -4.12
C GLY A 138 -13.12 4.36 -4.80
N LYS A 139 -13.40 3.19 -4.23
CA LYS A 139 -14.39 2.21 -4.72
C LYS A 139 -15.80 2.80 -4.95
N ASN A 140 -16.19 3.78 -4.13
CA ASN A 140 -17.52 4.43 -4.16
C ASN A 140 -17.45 5.89 -4.64
N SER A 141 -16.35 6.33 -5.26
CA SER A 141 -16.31 7.67 -5.86
C SER A 141 -17.24 7.70 -7.07
N PRO A 142 -18.27 8.58 -7.10
CA PRO A 142 -19.22 8.58 -8.21
C PRO A 142 -18.50 8.96 -9.51
N ILE A 143 -18.63 8.09 -10.52
CA ILE A 143 -18.03 8.25 -11.86
C ILE A 143 -18.89 9.26 -12.63
N PHE A 144 -18.79 10.55 -12.29
CA PHE A 144 -19.37 11.60 -13.14
C PHE A 144 -18.33 12.03 -14.17
N PHE A 145 -18.59 11.69 -15.45
CA PHE A 145 -17.85 12.17 -16.62
C PHE A 145 -18.15 13.64 -16.98
N SER A 146 -18.86 14.39 -16.12
CA SER A 146 -19.29 15.76 -16.40
C SER A 146 -18.32 16.79 -15.83
N GLY A 147 -17.99 17.79 -16.64
CA GLY A 147 -16.77 18.59 -16.62
C GLY A 147 -16.49 19.53 -15.43
N ASN A 148 -17.19 19.43 -14.30
CA ASN A 148 -17.15 20.49 -13.27
C ASN A 148 -16.68 20.08 -11.85
N ASN A 149 -16.47 18.79 -11.55
CA ASN A 149 -15.85 18.37 -10.28
C ASN A 149 -14.36 18.07 -10.45
N LEU A 150 -13.62 19.04 -10.99
CA LEU A 150 -12.16 19.02 -10.92
C LEU A 150 -11.81 19.32 -9.46
N LEU A 151 -11.12 18.40 -8.77
CA LEU A 151 -10.29 18.82 -7.64
C LEU A 151 -9.36 19.88 -8.22
N SER A 152 -9.49 21.13 -7.78
CA SER A 152 -8.57 22.17 -8.21
C SER A 152 -7.15 21.73 -7.84
N LYS A 153 -6.11 22.24 -8.53
CA LYS A 153 -4.73 22.02 -8.09
C LYS A 153 -4.54 22.38 -6.60
N GLU A 154 -5.32 23.33 -6.10
CA GLU A 154 -5.35 23.73 -4.69
C GLU A 154 -6.01 22.69 -3.76
N ASP A 155 -6.93 21.86 -4.26
CA ASP A 155 -7.54 20.77 -3.49
C ASP A 155 -6.70 19.50 -3.43
N ALA A 156 -5.81 19.28 -4.42
CA ALA A 156 -4.79 18.23 -4.38
C ALA A 156 -3.67 18.59 -3.40
N ASN A 157 -3.38 19.89 -3.29
CA ASN A 157 -2.54 20.43 -2.23
C ASN A 157 -3.29 20.27 -0.89
N ASN A 158 -2.66 19.62 0.10
CA ASN A 158 -3.22 19.28 1.43
C ASN A 158 -4.06 18.00 1.53
N GLN A 159 -3.97 17.09 0.56
CA GLN A 159 -4.52 15.75 0.71
C GLN A 159 -3.55 14.82 1.45
N HIS A 160 -4.11 13.89 2.21
CA HIS A 160 -3.39 12.80 2.83
C HIS A 160 -4.14 11.52 2.52
N ALA A 161 -3.42 10.45 2.18
CA ALA A 161 -4.02 9.18 1.84
C ALA A 161 -3.37 8.07 2.66
N MET A 162 -4.20 7.17 3.19
CA MET A 162 -3.75 5.93 3.83
C MET A 162 -4.38 4.77 3.08
N VAL A 163 -3.50 3.91 2.53
CA VAL A 163 -3.88 2.68 1.86
C VAL A 163 -3.75 1.54 2.86
N LEU A 164 -4.84 0.82 3.10
CA LEU A 164 -4.94 -0.25 4.09
C LEU A 164 -5.01 -1.60 3.39
N PHE A 165 -3.98 -2.42 3.61
CA PHE A 165 -3.92 -3.78 3.11
C PHE A 165 -4.64 -4.72 4.08
N PRO A 166 -5.78 -5.31 3.72
CA PRO A 166 -6.50 -6.23 4.59
C PRO A 166 -5.67 -7.50 4.84
N ARG A 167 -5.90 -8.11 6.00
CA ARG A 167 -5.39 -9.44 6.32
C ARG A 167 -6.10 -10.48 5.45
N ALA A 168 -5.38 -10.97 4.46
CA ALA A 168 -5.84 -12.03 3.57
C ALA A 168 -5.19 -13.38 3.93
N LEU A 169 -5.92 -14.47 3.70
CA LEU A 169 -5.40 -15.82 3.89
C LEU A 169 -4.31 -16.08 2.85
N GLY A 170 -3.20 -16.69 3.26
CA GLY A 170 -2.10 -17.00 2.35
C GLY A 170 -1.28 -15.79 1.89
N VAL A 171 -1.52 -14.59 2.43
CA VAL A 171 -0.72 -13.39 2.12
C VAL A 171 0.04 -12.94 3.37
N GLN A 172 1.36 -12.91 3.29
CA GLN A 172 2.24 -12.40 4.33
C GLN A 172 2.73 -11.00 3.96
N VAL A 173 2.70 -10.06 4.92
CA VAL A 173 3.23 -8.71 4.74
C VAL A 173 4.18 -8.36 5.88
N CYS A 174 5.38 -7.93 5.53
CA CYS A 174 6.39 -7.46 6.49
C CYS A 174 6.96 -6.11 6.07
N SER A 175 7.31 -5.25 7.03
CA SER A 175 8.04 -4.01 6.73
C SER A 175 9.54 -4.23 6.80
N PHE A 176 10.30 -3.38 6.11
CA PHE A 176 11.77 -3.33 6.21
C PHE A 176 12.27 -1.89 6.29
N HIS A 177 13.51 -1.76 6.74
CA HIS A 177 14.19 -0.49 6.97
C HIS A 177 15.70 -0.66 6.75
N VAL A 178 16.30 0.17 5.89
CA VAL A 178 17.74 0.06 5.51
C VAL A 178 18.52 1.32 5.90
N PRO A 179 18.96 1.46 7.17
CA PRO A 179 19.54 2.71 7.67
C PRO A 179 20.75 3.15 6.83
N LEU A 180 20.66 4.35 6.22
CA LEU A 180 21.75 4.90 5.43
C LEU A 180 22.69 5.69 6.33
N ARG A 181 23.61 4.96 6.98
CA ARG A 181 24.62 5.56 7.87
C ARG A 181 25.60 6.49 7.15
N ASN A 182 25.82 6.34 5.84
CA ASN A 182 26.77 7.19 5.11
C ASN A 182 26.38 7.39 3.63
N LYS A 183 26.37 8.62 3.11
CA LYS A 183 25.89 8.98 1.76
C LYS A 183 26.71 8.31 0.64
N TYR A 184 28.00 8.07 0.87
CA TYR A 184 28.98 7.68 -0.16
C TYR A 184 29.49 6.24 -0.09
N LYS A 185 29.08 5.46 0.92
CA LYS A 185 29.47 4.04 1.01
C LYS A 185 28.37 3.14 0.46
N SER A 186 28.76 2.14 -0.30
CA SER A 186 27.89 1.01 -0.63
C SER A 186 27.35 0.41 0.67
N ILE A 187 26.07 0.04 0.66
CA ILE A 187 25.48 -0.67 1.81
C ILE A 187 25.91 -2.13 1.68
N SER A 188 26.84 -2.57 2.53
CA SER A 188 27.09 -4.00 2.71
C SER A 188 25.95 -4.61 3.52
N GLY A 189 25.52 -5.83 3.17
CA GLY A 189 24.50 -6.55 3.92
C GLY A 189 23.07 -6.02 3.74
N ILE A 190 22.70 -5.50 2.56
CA ILE A 190 21.29 -5.16 2.27
C ILE A 190 20.37 -6.35 2.58
N ASP A 191 20.83 -7.56 2.25
CA ASP A 191 20.11 -8.81 2.50
C ASP A 191 19.71 -9.02 3.96
N SER A 192 20.46 -8.49 4.94
CA SER A 192 20.13 -8.65 6.37
C SER A 192 19.00 -7.73 6.84
N PHE A 193 18.72 -6.64 6.11
CA PHE A 193 17.63 -5.72 6.43
C PHE A 193 16.29 -6.16 5.82
N LEU A 194 16.34 -7.01 4.80
CA LEU A 194 15.17 -7.59 4.17
C LEU A 194 14.63 -8.74 5.05
N PRO A 195 13.31 -8.84 5.30
CA PRO A 195 12.74 -9.91 6.13
C PRO A 195 12.95 -11.30 5.49
N VAL A 196 12.97 -12.34 6.34
CA VAL A 196 12.80 -13.72 5.88
C VAL A 196 11.30 -13.98 5.79
N MET A 197 10.85 -14.46 4.63
CA MET A 197 9.43 -14.73 4.37
C MET A 197 9.24 -16.23 4.28
N GLU A 198 8.10 -16.72 4.75
CA GLU A 198 7.74 -18.14 4.71
C GLU A 198 7.25 -18.53 3.31
N GLU A 199 6.62 -17.58 2.64
CA GLU A 199 6.04 -17.74 1.31
C GLU A 199 6.90 -17.05 0.23
N PRO A 200 6.74 -17.43 -1.05
CA PRO A 200 7.41 -16.76 -2.16
C PRO A 200 7.03 -15.28 -2.24
N VAL A 201 8.03 -14.39 -2.25
CA VAL A 201 7.83 -12.95 -2.34
C VAL A 201 7.40 -12.54 -3.75
N LYS A 202 6.27 -11.84 -3.81
CA LYS A 202 5.63 -11.39 -5.05
C LYS A 202 5.91 -9.92 -5.34
N LEU A 203 6.01 -9.10 -4.29
CA LEU A 203 6.20 -7.66 -4.42
C LEU A 203 7.02 -7.08 -3.28
N VAL A 204 7.89 -6.13 -3.62
CA VAL A 204 8.59 -5.25 -2.70
C VAL A 204 8.24 -3.80 -3.04
N LEU A 205 7.47 -3.16 -2.14
CA LEU A 205 7.20 -1.73 -2.18
C LEU A 205 8.35 -0.96 -1.53
N VAL A 206 8.91 0.03 -2.22
CA VAL A 206 10.12 0.76 -1.80
C VAL A 206 9.85 2.26 -1.76
N LEU A 207 9.98 2.87 -0.60
CA LEU A 207 9.99 4.32 -0.44
C LEU A 207 11.40 4.76 -0.08
N ALA A 208 11.99 5.62 -0.90
CA ALA A 208 13.37 6.05 -0.72
C ALA A 208 13.49 7.56 -0.61
N HIS A 209 14.49 8.01 0.15
CA HIS A 209 14.85 9.43 0.15
C HIS A 209 15.81 9.69 -1.03
N PRO A 210 15.80 10.86 -1.71
CA PRO A 210 16.69 11.20 -2.83
C PRO A 210 18.17 10.97 -2.56
N LEU A 211 18.62 11.10 -1.31
CA LEU A 211 19.99 10.77 -0.89
C LEU A 211 20.37 9.28 -1.06
N SER A 212 19.40 8.42 -1.39
CA SER A 212 19.55 6.97 -1.58
C SER A 212 19.67 6.58 -3.06
N LEU A 213 19.56 7.52 -4.00
CA LEU A 213 19.50 7.29 -5.44
C LEU A 213 20.61 6.34 -5.93
N GLY A 214 21.87 6.63 -5.59
CA GLY A 214 23.02 5.82 -6.00
C GLY A 214 23.09 4.41 -5.40
N LYS A 215 22.18 4.07 -4.47
CA LYS A 215 22.18 2.78 -3.75
C LYS A 215 21.05 1.87 -4.20
N LEU A 216 20.03 2.41 -4.86
CA LEU A 216 18.84 1.66 -5.24
C LEU A 216 19.12 0.65 -6.35
N THR A 217 20.09 0.89 -7.23
CA THR A 217 20.56 -0.14 -8.17
C THR A 217 21.06 -1.39 -7.42
N ASN A 218 21.91 -1.21 -6.39
CA ASN A 218 22.39 -2.33 -5.58
C ASN A 218 21.25 -2.95 -4.78
N PHE A 219 20.32 -2.15 -4.25
CA PHE A 219 19.13 -2.66 -3.57
C PHE A 219 18.31 -3.61 -4.47
N ALA A 220 18.00 -3.23 -5.72
CA ALA A 220 17.28 -4.09 -6.66
C ALA A 220 17.99 -5.43 -6.87
N VAL A 221 19.31 -5.39 -7.08
CA VAL A 221 20.11 -6.60 -7.30
C VAL A 221 20.04 -7.52 -6.08
N ASN A 222 20.15 -6.99 -4.86
CA ASN A 222 20.06 -7.78 -3.63
C ASN A 222 18.64 -8.34 -3.42
N VAL A 223 17.59 -7.55 -3.68
CA VAL A 223 16.20 -8.01 -3.62
C VAL A 223 15.96 -9.17 -4.60
N LYS A 224 16.39 -9.03 -5.86
CA LYS A 224 16.25 -10.09 -6.88
C LYS A 224 17.08 -11.33 -6.54
N LYS A 225 18.26 -11.14 -5.95
CA LYS A 225 19.10 -12.25 -5.46
C LYS A 225 18.45 -13.01 -4.31
N LYS A 226 17.85 -12.29 -3.34
CA LYS A 226 17.24 -12.87 -2.14
C LYS A 226 15.89 -13.52 -2.41
N TYR A 227 15.04 -12.86 -3.17
CA TYR A 227 13.64 -13.24 -3.35
C TYR A 227 13.31 -13.83 -4.73
N GLY A 228 14.22 -13.68 -5.69
CA GLY A 228 14.12 -14.27 -7.03
C GLY A 228 13.86 -13.26 -8.14
N GLY A 229 14.18 -13.68 -9.37
CA GLY A 229 14.06 -12.85 -10.58
C GLY A 229 12.64 -12.34 -10.86
N LYS A 230 11.61 -13.07 -10.42
CA LYS A 230 10.19 -12.76 -10.66
C LYS A 230 9.59 -11.76 -9.66
N THR A 231 10.28 -11.43 -8.56
CA THR A 231 9.76 -10.50 -7.56
C THR A 231 9.57 -9.10 -8.15
N VAL A 232 8.37 -8.55 -8.08
CA VAL A 232 8.10 -7.17 -8.53
C VAL A 232 8.72 -6.19 -7.54
N ILE A 233 9.36 -5.13 -8.04
CA ILE A 233 9.91 -4.05 -7.23
C ILE A 233 9.32 -2.75 -7.75
N ALA A 234 8.79 -1.94 -6.83
CA ALA A 234 8.03 -0.76 -7.18
C ALA A 234 8.03 0.25 -6.03
N GLY A 235 8.02 1.55 -6.32
CA GLY A 235 7.75 2.60 -5.36
C GLY A 235 8.34 3.96 -5.72
N CYS A 236 8.32 4.93 -4.80
CA CYS A 236 8.69 6.34 -5.05
C CYS A 236 9.89 6.81 -4.28
N TYR A 237 10.40 7.92 -4.77
CA TYR A 237 11.20 8.82 -3.96
C TYR A 237 10.29 9.78 -3.21
N SER A 238 10.52 9.89 -1.91
CA SER A 238 9.92 10.92 -1.08
C SER A 238 10.78 12.17 -1.13
N ASP A 239 10.19 13.29 -1.52
CA ASP A 239 10.93 14.54 -1.63
C ASP A 239 11.34 15.15 -0.27
N CYS A 240 10.95 14.52 0.84
CA CYS A 240 11.14 15.12 2.16
C CYS A 240 11.33 14.09 3.29
N VAL A 241 10.37 13.20 3.55
CA VAL A 241 10.37 12.39 4.78
C VAL A 241 9.84 10.98 4.54
N LEU A 242 10.47 10.00 5.18
CA LEU A 242 10.03 8.62 5.21
C LEU A 242 9.44 8.28 6.57
N PHE A 243 8.44 7.39 6.59
CA PHE A 243 7.80 6.90 7.80
C PHE A 243 7.98 5.39 7.92
N HIS A 244 8.42 4.95 9.10
CA HIS A 244 8.46 3.54 9.48
C HIS A 244 7.90 3.41 10.89
N GLN A 245 6.75 2.75 10.99
CA GLN A 245 5.95 2.64 12.20
C GLN A 245 5.68 4.02 12.83
N SER A 246 6.16 4.26 14.04
CA SER A 246 5.99 5.52 14.78
C SER A 246 7.14 6.51 14.56
N THR A 247 8.06 6.23 13.63
CA THR A 247 9.27 7.01 13.39
C THR A 247 9.23 7.69 12.02
N ALA A 248 9.77 8.91 11.98
CA ALA A 248 9.96 9.68 10.76
C ALA A 248 11.46 9.93 10.55
N SER A 249 11.93 9.81 9.31
CA SER A 249 13.37 9.88 9.00
C SER A 249 13.69 10.43 7.62
N PHE A 250 14.98 10.70 7.40
CA PHE A 250 15.52 11.36 6.21
C PHE A 250 16.53 10.54 5.41
N ARG A 251 16.85 9.31 5.83
CA ARG A 251 18.02 8.58 5.29
C ARG A 251 17.89 7.06 5.39
N GLU A 252 16.86 6.43 4.86
CA GLU A 252 16.60 5.04 5.30
C GLU A 252 16.10 4.01 4.30
N ILE A 253 15.45 4.31 3.17
CA ILE A 253 14.80 3.25 2.36
C ILE A 253 13.90 2.35 3.23
N VAL A 254 12.62 2.66 3.23
CA VAL A 254 11.61 1.89 3.97
C VAL A 254 10.69 1.23 2.99
N GLY A 255 9.99 0.18 3.41
CA GLY A 255 9.09 -0.48 2.48
C GLY A 255 8.35 -1.65 3.07
N LEU A 256 7.60 -2.31 2.20
CA LEU A 256 6.78 -3.47 2.50
C LEU A 256 7.18 -4.62 1.57
N VAL A 257 7.26 -5.83 2.11
CA VAL A 257 7.44 -7.08 1.36
C VAL A 257 6.15 -7.87 1.44
N PHE A 258 5.61 -8.25 0.29
CA PHE A 258 4.40 -9.06 0.16
C PHE A 258 4.76 -10.43 -0.41
N ALA A 259 4.28 -11.49 0.25
CA ALA A 259 4.51 -12.86 -0.14
C ALA A 259 3.23 -13.70 -0.13
N GLY A 260 3.24 -14.82 -0.85
CA GLY A 260 2.16 -15.81 -0.88
C GLY A 260 1.19 -15.63 -2.04
N ASP A 261 -0.12 -15.78 -1.78
CA ASP A 261 -1.21 -15.79 -2.77
C ASP A 261 -1.55 -14.38 -3.27
N LEU A 262 -0.60 -13.77 -3.95
CA LEU A 262 -0.69 -12.46 -4.56
C LEU A 262 -0.14 -12.53 -5.99
N VAL A 263 -0.84 -11.88 -6.92
CA VAL A 263 -0.29 -11.56 -8.25
C VAL A 263 0.21 -10.12 -8.19
N SER A 264 1.37 -9.85 -8.77
CA SER A 264 1.89 -8.48 -8.80
C SER A 264 2.44 -8.20 -10.18
N ALA A 265 2.17 -7.00 -10.66
CA ALA A 265 2.66 -6.55 -11.96
C ALA A 265 3.03 -5.07 -11.87
N SER A 266 4.09 -4.67 -12.54
CA SER A 266 4.39 -3.27 -12.77
C SER A 266 4.60 -3.02 -14.24
N ILE A 267 4.16 -1.84 -14.67
CA ILE A 267 4.26 -1.39 -16.05
C ILE A 267 4.86 0.01 -16.06
N VAL A 268 5.80 0.23 -16.98
CA VAL A 268 6.41 1.54 -17.18
C VAL A 268 5.81 2.10 -18.46
N ILE A 269 5.19 3.27 -18.36
CA ILE A 269 4.76 4.00 -19.54
C ILE A 269 6.00 4.74 -20.07
N ASN A 270 6.21 4.71 -21.37
CA ASN A 270 7.16 5.59 -22.03
C ASN A 270 6.38 6.38 -23.07
N SER A 271 6.57 7.70 -23.11
CA SER A 271 5.91 8.64 -24.00
C SER A 271 6.90 9.71 -24.43
N SER A 272 7.42 9.61 -25.65
CA SER A 272 8.35 10.60 -26.19
C SER A 272 7.70 11.94 -26.57
N ARG A 273 6.37 11.96 -26.73
CA ARG A 273 5.60 13.12 -27.21
C ARG A 273 4.31 13.30 -26.43
N GLU A 274 3.85 14.55 -26.33
CA GLU A 274 2.69 14.96 -25.53
C GLU A 274 1.39 14.28 -25.96
N ASN A 275 1.12 14.22 -27.27
CA ASN A 275 -0.10 13.64 -27.82
C ASN A 275 -0.22 12.12 -27.59
N GLU A 276 0.89 11.45 -27.27
CA GLU A 276 0.92 9.99 -27.09
C GLU A 276 0.68 9.59 -25.62
N ILE A 277 0.62 10.52 -24.67
CA ILE A 277 0.59 10.17 -23.24
C ILE A 277 -0.69 9.41 -22.87
N LEU A 278 -1.85 9.93 -23.29
CA LEU A 278 -3.14 9.29 -23.02
C LEU A 278 -3.29 7.98 -23.78
N GLU A 279 -2.81 7.92 -25.02
CA GLU A 279 -2.82 6.70 -25.82
C GLU A 279 -1.93 5.63 -25.20
N ASN A 280 -0.72 5.99 -24.77
CA ASN A 280 0.19 5.08 -24.10
C ASN A 280 -0.37 4.65 -22.74
N LEU A 281 -0.96 5.55 -21.96
CA LEU A 281 -1.66 5.21 -20.71
C LEU A 281 -2.76 4.16 -20.99
N HIS A 282 -3.62 4.41 -21.97
CA HIS A 282 -4.69 3.49 -22.38
C HIS A 282 -4.14 2.12 -22.81
N LYS A 283 -3.19 2.10 -23.75
CA LYS A 283 -2.54 0.88 -24.26
C LYS A 283 -1.92 0.05 -23.13
N ASN A 284 -1.27 0.72 -22.18
CA ASN A 284 -0.64 0.07 -21.05
C ASN A 284 -1.66 -0.46 -20.02
N LEU A 285 -2.76 0.25 -19.78
CA LEU A 285 -3.85 -0.23 -18.92
C LEU A 285 -4.55 -1.44 -19.55
N VAL A 286 -4.73 -1.46 -20.86
CA VAL A 286 -5.25 -2.63 -21.60
C VAL A 286 -4.29 -3.82 -21.48
N ARG A 287 -2.98 -3.59 -21.67
CA ARG A 287 -1.94 -4.62 -21.49
C ARG A 287 -1.97 -5.16 -20.07
N LEU A 288 -2.06 -4.29 -19.07
CA LEU A 288 -2.17 -4.71 -17.67
C LEU A 288 -3.43 -5.56 -17.45
N LYS A 289 -4.59 -5.13 -17.96
CA LYS A 289 -5.85 -5.88 -17.86
C LYS A 289 -5.77 -7.30 -18.46
N SER A 290 -4.95 -7.49 -19.50
CA SER A 290 -4.74 -8.80 -20.13
C SER A 290 -4.02 -9.83 -19.25
N THR A 291 -3.40 -9.41 -18.13
CA THR A 291 -2.65 -10.29 -17.21
C THR A 291 -3.55 -11.12 -16.27
N GLN A 292 -4.87 -11.14 -16.48
CA GLN A 292 -5.85 -11.90 -15.67
C GLN A 292 -5.69 -11.66 -14.16
N ILE A 293 -5.74 -10.37 -13.81
CA ILE A 293 -5.58 -9.79 -12.48
C ILE A 293 -6.61 -10.36 -11.49
N GLN A 294 -6.21 -11.33 -10.68
CA GLN A 294 -6.91 -11.80 -9.47
C GLN A 294 -5.98 -11.59 -8.27
N ASN A 295 -6.49 -11.11 -7.12
CA ASN A 295 -5.67 -10.78 -5.95
C ASN A 295 -4.38 -10.00 -6.30
N THR A 296 -4.52 -8.88 -7.02
CA THR A 296 -3.39 -8.20 -7.66
C THR A 296 -3.10 -6.81 -7.12
N MET A 297 -1.82 -6.55 -6.89
CA MET A 297 -1.28 -5.21 -6.71
C MET A 297 -0.57 -4.79 -7.99
N ALA A 298 -1.04 -3.74 -8.65
CA ALA A 298 -0.37 -3.24 -9.85
C ALA A 298 0.07 -1.79 -9.71
N LEU A 299 1.29 -1.54 -10.14
CA LEU A 299 1.99 -0.28 -9.91
C LEU A 299 2.48 0.23 -11.26
N MET A 300 1.98 1.38 -11.67
CA MET A 300 2.25 1.96 -12.99
C MET A 300 3.08 3.23 -12.85
N PHE A 301 4.06 3.39 -13.74
CA PHE A 301 5.07 4.44 -13.63
C PHE A 301 5.22 5.30 -14.88
N ARG A 302 5.19 6.63 -14.65
CA ARG A 302 5.64 7.80 -15.45
C ARG A 302 5.28 7.92 -16.95
N PRO A 303 4.72 9.05 -17.40
CA PRO A 303 4.93 9.57 -18.76
C PRO A 303 6.16 10.52 -18.86
N PRO A 304 7.03 10.45 -19.89
CA PRO A 304 8.14 11.39 -20.07
C PRO A 304 7.78 12.87 -20.30
N THR A 305 8.57 13.70 -19.59
CA THR A 305 8.95 15.13 -19.72
C THR A 305 8.25 16.04 -20.73
N HIS A 306 7.43 16.94 -20.18
CA HIS A 306 7.63 18.41 -20.05
C HIS A 306 6.34 19.06 -19.52
N GLN A 307 5.25 18.29 -19.53
CA GLN A 307 3.95 18.69 -19.01
C GLN A 307 3.51 17.76 -17.89
N HIS A 308 3.02 18.37 -16.81
CA HIS A 308 2.42 17.66 -15.71
C HIS A 308 1.03 17.16 -16.14
N VAL A 309 0.89 15.84 -16.34
CA VAL A 309 -0.43 15.22 -16.50
C VAL A 309 -1.11 15.21 -15.16
N ASP A 310 -2.24 15.91 -15.07
CA ASP A 310 -3.07 15.97 -13.85
C ASP A 310 -3.32 14.57 -13.29
N GLY A 311 -2.93 14.33 -12.04
CA GLY A 311 -3.15 13.04 -11.37
C GLY A 311 -4.63 12.63 -11.33
N ASN A 312 -5.57 13.58 -11.36
CA ASN A 312 -7.00 13.27 -11.49
C ASN A 312 -7.32 12.60 -12.83
N MET A 313 -6.70 13.05 -13.92
CA MET A 313 -6.86 12.47 -15.24
C MET A 313 -6.33 11.03 -15.26
N GLN A 314 -5.18 10.79 -14.63
CA GLN A 314 -4.60 9.45 -14.50
C GLN A 314 -5.54 8.52 -13.71
N CYS A 315 -6.07 8.97 -12.57
CA CYS A 315 -7.07 8.23 -11.79
C CYS A 315 -8.34 7.90 -12.59
N ARG A 316 -8.85 8.85 -13.39
CA ARG A 316 -10.07 8.66 -14.20
C ARG A 316 -9.87 7.68 -15.35
N ALA A 317 -8.77 7.83 -16.10
CA ALA A 317 -8.40 6.89 -17.15
C ALA A 317 -8.25 5.47 -16.58
N PHE A 318 -7.68 5.35 -15.39
CA PHE A 318 -7.60 4.10 -14.66
C PHE A 318 -8.98 3.52 -14.31
N GLN A 319 -9.87 4.29 -13.67
CA GLN A 319 -11.22 3.83 -13.28
C GLN A 319 -12.05 3.38 -14.50
N HIS A 320 -11.82 3.96 -15.67
CA HIS A 320 -12.46 3.53 -16.91
C HIS A 320 -12.12 2.07 -17.25
N HIS A 321 -10.88 1.63 -17.03
CA HIS A 321 -10.45 0.25 -17.31
C HIS A 321 -10.71 -0.72 -16.16
N PHE A 322 -10.67 -0.23 -14.92
CA PHE A 322 -10.75 -0.98 -13.67
C PHE A 322 -11.78 -0.35 -12.70
N PRO A 323 -13.08 -0.41 -13.03
CA PRO A 323 -14.11 0.23 -12.23
C PRO A 323 -14.18 -0.38 -10.82
N GLY A 324 -14.25 0.48 -9.81
CA GLY A 324 -14.39 0.07 -8.39
C GLY A 324 -13.09 -0.38 -7.73
N VAL A 325 -11.96 -0.34 -8.44
CA VAL A 325 -10.64 -0.62 -7.85
C VAL A 325 -10.05 0.67 -7.29
N PRO A 326 -9.67 0.75 -6.00
CA PRO A 326 -9.04 1.94 -5.44
C PRO A 326 -7.71 2.27 -6.09
N VAL A 327 -7.48 3.56 -6.30
CA VAL A 327 -6.27 4.08 -6.94
C VAL A 327 -5.77 5.32 -6.21
N VAL A 328 -4.46 5.42 -6.05
CA VAL A 328 -3.76 6.59 -5.53
C VAL A 328 -2.65 6.96 -6.50
N VAL A 329 -2.63 8.21 -6.94
CA VAL A 329 -1.50 8.80 -7.65
C VAL A 329 -0.70 9.67 -6.69
N VAL A 330 0.61 9.49 -6.67
CA VAL A 330 1.51 10.38 -5.94
C VAL A 330 2.54 10.99 -6.87
N ASP A 331 2.76 12.29 -6.69
CA ASP A 331 3.82 13.02 -7.37
C ASP A 331 5.12 12.91 -6.58
N GLY A 332 6.22 12.62 -7.27
CA GLY A 332 7.55 12.61 -6.66
C GLY A 332 8.64 13.00 -7.66
N SER A 333 9.82 13.35 -7.14
CA SER A 333 10.98 13.68 -8.01
C SER A 333 11.46 12.49 -8.85
N ALA A 334 11.20 11.27 -8.39
CA ALA A 334 11.56 10.07 -9.10
C ALA A 334 10.72 8.89 -8.62
N VAL A 335 10.83 7.81 -9.38
CA VAL A 335 10.11 6.57 -9.20
C VAL A 335 11.06 5.42 -9.43
N TYR A 336 10.77 4.30 -8.77
CA TYR A 336 11.60 3.12 -8.72
C TYR A 336 10.82 1.87 -9.08
N GLY A 337 11.14 1.21 -10.19
CA GLY A 337 10.47 -0.01 -10.68
C GLY A 337 10.75 -0.32 -12.14
N CYS A 338 10.31 -1.48 -12.65
CA CYS A 338 10.52 -1.90 -14.04
C CYS A 338 9.23 -2.45 -14.66
N ASP A 339 9.18 -2.61 -15.98
CA ASP A 339 8.04 -3.18 -16.68
C ASP A 339 8.09 -4.71 -16.63
N THR A 340 7.44 -5.31 -15.62
CA THR A 340 7.48 -6.76 -15.43
C THR A 340 6.66 -7.49 -16.48
N VAL A 341 5.62 -6.86 -17.01
CA VAL A 341 4.77 -7.46 -18.05
C VAL A 341 5.56 -7.61 -19.36
N GLU A 342 6.37 -6.61 -19.71
CA GLU A 342 7.26 -6.69 -20.87
C GLU A 342 8.40 -7.67 -20.67
N LEU A 343 9.02 -7.67 -19.49
CA LEU A 343 10.11 -8.59 -19.15
C LEU A 343 9.66 -10.05 -19.17
N GLU A 344 8.45 -10.34 -18.69
CA GLU A 344 7.87 -11.68 -18.78
C GLU A 344 7.62 -12.10 -20.23
N ARG A 345 7.08 -11.21 -21.06
CA ARG A 345 6.85 -11.47 -22.49
C ARG A 345 8.12 -11.72 -23.28
N SER A 346 9.17 -10.96 -22.97
CA SER A 346 10.47 -11.04 -23.64
C SER A 346 11.44 -12.05 -23.02
N ALA A 347 11.01 -12.82 -22.02
CA ALA A 347 11.84 -13.74 -21.23
C ALA A 347 13.15 -13.10 -20.74
N SER A 348 13.11 -11.80 -20.43
CA SER A 348 14.26 -10.99 -20.05
C SER A 348 14.27 -10.67 -18.56
N GLN A 349 15.43 -10.29 -18.03
CA GLN A 349 15.56 -9.84 -16.64
C GLN A 349 15.91 -8.35 -16.60
N ALA A 350 15.32 -7.63 -15.65
CA ALA A 350 15.64 -6.23 -15.43
C ALA A 350 17.09 -6.05 -14.98
N GLY A 351 17.83 -5.21 -15.68
CA GLY A 351 19.10 -4.67 -15.23
C GLY A 351 18.89 -3.58 -14.17
N GLY A 352 19.92 -3.34 -13.35
CA GLY A 352 19.81 -2.37 -12.25
C GLY A 352 19.55 -0.91 -12.67
N ARG A 353 19.77 -0.56 -13.95
CA ARG A 353 19.46 0.77 -14.51
C ARG A 353 17.99 0.89 -14.94
N ASP A 354 17.29 -0.22 -15.17
CA ASP A 354 15.90 -0.24 -15.64
C ASP A 354 14.91 0.18 -14.54
N PHE A 355 15.40 0.29 -13.31
CA PHE A 355 14.58 0.60 -12.15
C PHE A 355 14.40 2.09 -11.88
N LEU A 356 15.27 2.99 -12.37
CA LEU A 356 15.21 4.41 -11.99
C LEU A 356 14.54 5.25 -13.08
N HIS A 357 13.44 5.92 -12.71
CA HIS A 357 12.68 6.82 -13.58
C HIS A 357 12.57 8.20 -12.93
N THR A 358 13.26 9.21 -13.45
CA THR A 358 13.25 10.60 -12.90
C THR A 358 12.09 11.43 -13.44
N GLN A 359 11.62 12.41 -12.65
CA GLN A 359 10.48 13.30 -12.98
C GLN A 359 9.23 12.49 -13.32
N SER A 360 8.66 11.84 -12.29
CA SER A 360 7.75 10.72 -12.44
C SER A 360 6.62 10.76 -11.42
N THR A 361 5.40 10.47 -11.85
CA THR A 361 4.30 10.14 -10.94
C THR A 361 4.21 8.63 -10.74
N ILE A 362 3.73 8.21 -9.57
CA ILE A 362 3.34 6.82 -9.33
C ILE A 362 1.83 6.73 -9.33
N LEU A 363 1.30 5.81 -10.13
CA LEU A 363 -0.07 5.33 -10.03
C LEU A 363 -0.06 3.99 -9.28
N CYS A 364 -0.50 4.01 -8.03
CA CYS A 364 -0.67 2.82 -7.20
C CYS A 364 -2.12 2.31 -7.30
N MET A 365 -2.33 1.15 -7.92
CA MET A 365 -3.62 0.44 -7.88
C MET A 365 -3.52 -0.76 -6.93
N PHE A 366 -4.60 -0.99 -6.19
CA PHE A 366 -4.70 -2.17 -5.33
C PHE A 366 -6.04 -2.89 -5.50
N SER A 367 -6.01 -4.15 -5.95
CA SER A 367 -7.19 -5.00 -6.06
C SER A 367 -6.95 -6.32 -5.34
N LEU A 368 -7.55 -6.50 -4.16
CA LEU A 368 -7.60 -7.81 -3.51
C LEU A 368 -9.02 -8.33 -3.65
N SER A 369 -9.24 -9.12 -4.69
CA SER A 369 -10.51 -9.79 -4.98
C SER A 369 -10.18 -11.27 -5.16
N THR A 370 -10.52 -12.08 -4.15
CA THR A 370 -10.61 -13.52 -4.32
C THR A 370 -11.95 -13.81 -4.98
N THR A 371 -11.97 -14.59 -6.05
CA THR A 371 -13.20 -15.17 -6.58
C THR A 371 -14.05 -15.72 -5.44
N ARG A 372 -15.36 -15.41 -5.46
CA ARG A 372 -16.34 -16.28 -4.81
C ARG A 372 -16.22 -17.62 -5.52
N SER A 373 -15.55 -18.58 -4.90
CA SER A 373 -15.65 -19.99 -5.29
C SER A 373 -17.07 -20.46 -5.06
#